data_AF-A0A7G3ZKA7-F1
#
_entry.id   AF-A0A7G3ZKA7-F1
#
_cell.length_a   1.000
_cell.length_b   1.000
_cell.length_c   1.000
_cell.angle_alpha   90.00
_cell.angle_beta   90.00
_cell.angle_gamma   90.00
#
_symmetry.space_group_name_H-M   'P 1'
#
loop_
_entity.id
_entity.type
_entity.pdbx_description
1 polymer ?
#
loop_
_entity_poly.entity_id
_entity_poly.type
_entity_poly.pdbx_seq_one_letter_code
_entity_poly.pdbx_strand_id
1 'polypeptide(L)' 'MVRHYIQDYVVRELRKSCAEEGEPNEAEELLLACLYQELLRKVLKKAQREAQLDGLREINESHIENALESMLEEG' A
#
# COMPACT_ATOMS: atom_id res chain seq x y z
N MET A 1 -14.04 1.31 13.48
CA MET A 1 -13.38 0.02 13.72
C MET A 1 -12.31 -0.34 12.69
N VAL A 2 -12.51 -0.12 11.37
CA VAL A 2 -11.52 -0.52 10.33
C VAL A 2 -10.18 0.23 10.38
N ARG A 3 -10.16 1.50 10.82
CA ARG A 3 -8.93 2.32 10.86
C ARG A 3 -7.86 1.80 11.83
N HIS A 4 -8.25 1.38 13.03
CA HIS A 4 -7.30 0.84 14.02
C HIS A 4 -6.65 -0.44 13.52
N TYR A 5 -7.42 -1.34 12.88
CA TYR A 5 -6.89 -2.59 12.36
C TYR A 5 -5.81 -2.40 11.28
N ILE A 6 -5.97 -1.40 10.41
CA ILE A 6 -4.99 -1.10 9.37
C ILE A 6 -3.71 -0.51 9.99
N GLN A 7 -3.84 0.39 10.97
CA GLN A 7 -2.71 0.94 11.70
C GLN A 7 -1.90 -0.17 12.39
N ASP A 8 -2.58 -1.04 13.14
CA ASP A 8 -1.94 -2.15 13.86
C ASP A 8 -1.23 -3.12 12.90
N TYR A 9 -1.82 -3.39 11.73
CA TYR A 9 -1.21 -4.25 10.71
C TYR A 9 0.04 -3.62 10.09
N VAL A 10 -0.04 -2.34 9.71
CA VAL A 10 1.09 -1.61 9.07
C VAL A 10 2.25 -1.47 10.05
N VAL A 11 1.98 -1.10 11.30
CA VAL A 11 3.02 -1.02 12.35
C VAL A 11 3.68 -2.39 12.56
N ARG A 12 2.89 -3.48 12.56
CA ARG A 12 3.42 -4.84 12.72
C ARG A 12 4.32 -5.26 11.55
N GLU A 13 3.94 -4.97 10.31
CA GLU A 13 4.76 -5.31 9.14
C GLU A 13 6.02 -4.43 9.06
N LEU A 14 5.93 -3.15 9.41
CA LEU A 14 7.10 -2.26 9.50
C LEU A 14 8.08 -2.70 10.58
N ARG A 15 7.60 -3.13 11.75
CA ARG A 15 8.47 -3.71 12.81
C ARG A 15 9.25 -4.94 12.33
N LYS A 16 8.70 -5.73 11.40
CA LYS A 16 9.42 -6.87 10.81
C LYS A 16 10.53 -6.44 9.85
N SER A 17 10.34 -5.31 9.16
CA SER A 17 11.27 -4.79 8.14
C SER A 17 12.31 -3.81 8.68
N CYS A 18 11.99 -3.07 9.74
CA CYS A 18 12.81 -2.01 10.34
C CYS A 18 13.46 -2.46 11.66
N ALA A 19 13.89 -3.71 11.78
CA ALA A 19 14.40 -4.32 13.02
C ALA A 19 15.56 -3.59 13.74
N GLU A 20 16.07 -2.47 13.19
CA GLU A 20 17.14 -1.65 13.76
C GLU A 20 16.68 -0.27 14.27
N GLU A 21 15.46 0.19 13.97
CA GLU A 21 14.94 1.49 14.44
C GLU A 21 13.96 1.29 15.61
N GLY A 22 13.99 2.20 16.58
CA GLY A 22 13.19 2.12 17.81
C GLY A 22 11.67 2.03 17.56
N GLU A 23 10.90 1.70 18.60
CA GLU A 23 9.44 1.67 18.46
C GLU A 23 8.91 3.05 18.00
N PRO A 24 8.10 3.09 16.92
CA PRO A 24 7.58 4.34 16.42
C PRO A 24 6.66 4.99 17.46
N ASN A 25 6.79 6.29 17.64
CA ASN A 25 5.87 7.06 18.47
C ASN A 25 4.51 7.22 17.78
N GLU A 26 3.50 7.70 18.52
CA GLU A 26 2.12 7.85 18.02
C GLU A 26 2.03 8.70 16.74
N ALA A 27 2.87 9.74 16.59
CA ALA A 27 2.89 10.56 15.39
C ALA A 27 3.48 9.81 14.19
N GLU A 28 4.53 9.01 14.41
CA GLU A 28 5.13 8.14 13.39
C GLU A 28 4.16 7.04 12.96
N GLU A 29 3.45 6.40 13.89
CA GLU A 29 2.42 5.42 13.55
C GLU A 29 1.31 6.02 12.66
N LEU A 30 0.87 7.24 12.98
CA LEU A 30 -0.12 7.95 12.18
C LEU A 30 0.41 8.27 10.77
N LEU A 31 1.66 8.75 10.67
CA LEU A 31 2.30 9.04 9.39
C LEU A 31 2.42 7.78 8.53
N LEU A 32 2.83 6.67 9.12
CA LEU A 32 2.93 5.37 8.46
C LEU A 32 1.57 4.88 7.97
N ALA A 33 0.53 4.98 8.78
CA ALA A 33 -0.82 4.63 8.39
C ALA A 33 -1.34 5.49 7.22
N CYS A 34 -1.07 6.81 7.24
CA CYS A 34 -1.39 7.71 6.14
C CYS A 34 -0.62 7.37 4.86
N LEU A 35 0.69 7.13 4.97
CA LEU A 35 1.54 6.78 3.84
C LEU A 35 1.06 5.48 3.19
N TYR A 36 0.77 4.46 3.99
CA TYR A 36 0.26 3.18 3.50
C TYR A 36 -1.07 3.35 2.75
N GLN A 37 -2.01 4.13 3.28
CA GLN A 37 -3.28 4.41 2.60
C GLN A 37 -3.08 5.12 1.26
N GLU A 38 -2.13 6.06 1.19
CA GLU A 38 -1.80 6.76 -0.06
C GLU A 38 -1.13 5.82 -1.08
N LEU A 39 -0.21 4.95 -0.65
CA LEU A 39 0.41 3.95 -1.51
C LEU A 39 -0.64 2.98 -2.06
N LEU A 40 -1.53 2.46 -1.20
CA LEU A 40 -2.61 1.58 -1.61
C LEU A 40 -3.52 2.24 -2.65
N ARG A 41 -3.87 3.52 -2.45
CA ARG A 41 -4.67 4.30 -3.43
C ARG A 41 -3.96 4.44 -4.77
N LYS A 42 -2.63 4.64 -4.78
CA LYS A 42 -1.86 4.75 -6.01
C LYS A 42 -1.84 3.43 -6.77
N VAL A 43 -1.57 2.31 -6.09
CA VAL A 43 -1.59 0.96 -6.69
C VAL A 43 -2.96 0.68 -7.31
N LEU A 44 -4.05 0.88 -6.55
CA LEU A 44 -5.41 0.63 -7.04
C LEU A 44 -5.77 1.50 -8.26
N LYS A 45 -5.35 2.77 -8.27
CA LYS A 45 -5.57 3.65 -9.43
C LYS A 45 -4.81 3.18 -10.67
N LYS A 46 -3.59 2.66 -10.50
CA LYS A 46 -2.78 2.16 -11.63
C LYS A 46 -3.36 0.85 -12.16
N ALA A 47 -3.69 -0.09 -11.27
CA ALA A 47 -4.39 -1.33 -11.63
C ALA A 47 -5.74 -1.08 -12.34
N GLN A 48 -6.48 -0.05 -11.91
CA GLN A 48 -7.72 0.36 -12.59
C GLN A 48 -7.46 0.83 -14.02
N ARG A 49 -6.37 1.57 -14.26
CA ARG A 49 -6.01 2.02 -15.61
C ARG A 49 -5.62 0.86 -16.49
N GLU A 50 -4.86 -0.11 -15.97
CA GLU A 50 -4.51 -1.33 -16.70
C GLU A 50 -5.75 -2.13 -17.07
N ALA A 51 -6.67 -2.35 -16.12
CA ALA A 51 -7.94 -3.01 -16.40
C ALA A 51 -8.73 -2.29 -17.52
N GLN A 52 -8.73 -0.96 -17.52
CA GLN A 52 -9.39 -0.16 -18.55
C GLN A 52 -8.71 -0.29 -19.92
N LEU A 53 -7.37 -0.37 -19.98
CA LEU A 53 -6.62 -0.59 -21.22
C LEU A 53 -6.94 -1.97 -21.81
N ASP A 54 -7.15 -2.97 -20.95
CA ASP A 54 -7.54 -4.32 -21.33
C ASP A 54 -9.06 -4.45 -21.64
N GLY A 55 -9.81 -3.36 -21.51
CA GLY A 55 -11.26 -3.33 -21.77
C GLY A 55 -12.11 -4.03 -20.70
N LEU A 56 -11.52 -4.30 -19.52
CA LEU A 56 -12.16 -4.97 -18.40
C LEU A 56 -12.82 -3.96 -17.45
N ARG A 57 -13.96 -4.35 -16.89
CA ARG A 57 -14.70 -3.54 -15.89
C ARG A 57 -14.23 -3.77 -14.45
N GLU A 58 -13.54 -4.88 -14.22
CA GLU A 58 -13.10 -5.32 -12.91
C GLU A 58 -11.58 -5.44 -12.88
N ILE A 59 -11.00 -5.15 -11.72
CA ILE A 59 -9.57 -5.32 -11.46
C ILE A 59 -9.36 -6.78 -11.05
N ASN A 60 -8.47 -7.49 -11.74
CA ASN A 60 -8.02 -8.82 -11.38
C ASN A 60 -6.64 -8.76 -10.71
N GLU A 61 -6.16 -9.91 -10.23
CA GLU A 61 -4.88 -10.02 -9.53
C GLU A 61 -3.70 -9.56 -10.40
N SER A 62 -3.67 -9.91 -11.68
CA SER A 62 -2.60 -9.51 -12.60
C SER A 62 -2.46 -8.00 -12.76
N HIS A 63 -3.57 -7.24 -12.78
CA HIS A 63 -3.47 -5.77 -12.84
C HIS A 63 -2.90 -5.17 -11.54
N ILE A 64 -3.06 -5.83 -10.40
CA ILE A 64 -2.48 -5.38 -9.13
C ILE A 64 -0.97 -5.66 -9.11
N GLU A 65 -0.56 -6.85 -9.55
CA GLU A 65 0.84 -7.25 -9.64
C GLU A 65 1.62 -6.34 -10.59
N ASN A 66 1.13 -6.15 -11.80
CA ASN A 66 1.72 -5.25 -12.80
C ASN A 66 1.80 -3.80 -12.30
N ALA A 67 0.72 -3.30 -11.67
CA ALA A 67 0.70 -1.96 -11.09
C ALA A 67 1.75 -1.80 -9.98
N LEU A 68 1.98 -2.84 -9.18
CA LEU A 68 3.00 -2.84 -8.13
C LEU A 68 4.41 -2.86 -8.73
N GLU A 69 4.68 -3.77 -9.66
CA GLU A 69 5.98 -3.86 -10.36
C GLU A 69 6.33 -2.52 -11.00
N SER A 70 5.40 -1.96 -11.76
CA SER A 70 5.61 -0.69 -12.44
C SER A 70 5.74 0.49 -11.47
N MET A 71 5.19 0.42 -10.26
CA MET A 71 5.43 1.45 -9.23
C MET A 71 6.79 1.33 -8.54
N LEU A 72 7.34 0.11 -8.44
CA LEU A 72 8.66 -0.15 -7.86
C LEU A 72 9.79 0.16 -8.83
N GLU A 73 9.56 0.01 -10.14
CA GLU A 73 10.53 0.38 -11.18
C GLU A 73 10.62 1.90 -11.44
N GLU A 74 9.59 2.66 -11.05
CA GLU A 74 9.52 4.13 -11.21
C GLU A 74 10.20 4.91 -10.06
N GLY A 75 10.63 4.24 -8.99
CA GLY A 75 11.23 4.83 -7.77
C GLY A 75 12.74 4.68 -7.71
#